data_AF-Q5V9K3-F1
#
_entry.id   AF-Q5V9K3-F1
#
_cell.length_a   1.000
_cell.length_b   1.000
_cell.length_c   1.000
_cell.angle_alpha   90.00
_cell.angle_beta   90.00
_cell.angle_gamma   90.00
#
_symmetry.space_group_name_H-M   'P 1'
#
loop_
_entity.id
_entity.type
_entity.pdbx_description
1 polymer ?
#
loop_
_entity_poly.entity_id
_entity_poly.type
_entity_poly.pdbx_seq_one_letter_code
_entity_poly.pdbx_strand_id
1 'polypeptide(L)'
;MMMSLADLDKNFALSQCHHAIARMDFALSSYGNFKQYIRSELDYAIQKLEQNGNRINFDLTEDQLTLFLLSNLENRYIGLHASHEVNQRGHCDITVKLGGFVWHGEAKKHTSGIQLSFQRILTVN
;
A
#
# COMPACT_ATOMS: atom_id res chain seq x y z
N MET A 1 32.83 -14.39 11.71
CA MET A 1 32.26 -15.75 11.53
C MET A 1 31.62 -15.77 10.15
N MET A 2 32.03 -16.66 9.25
CA MET A 2 31.47 -16.75 7.89
C MET A 2 30.10 -17.44 7.98
N MET A 3 29.03 -16.82 7.45
CA MET A 3 27.70 -17.43 7.39
C MET A 3 27.71 -18.64 6.44
N SER A 4 27.10 -19.76 6.86
CA SER A 4 26.87 -20.90 5.96
C SER A 4 25.60 -20.69 5.12
N LEU A 5 25.45 -21.44 4.02
CA LEU A 5 24.22 -21.45 3.21
C LEU A 5 22.98 -21.78 4.07
N ALA A 6 23.09 -22.74 4.99
CA ALA A 6 21.99 -23.11 5.89
C ALA A 6 21.63 -22.00 6.91
N ASP A 7 22.58 -21.14 7.27
CA ASP A 7 22.32 -19.99 8.14
C ASP A 7 21.64 -18.84 7.38
N LEU A 8 21.93 -18.69 6.09
CA LEU A 8 21.25 -17.75 5.20
C LEU A 8 19.79 -18.15 4.98
N ASP A 9 19.51 -19.44 4.77
CA ASP A 9 18.14 -19.94 4.55
C ASP A 9 17.25 -19.78 5.79
N LYS A 10 17.84 -19.77 6.99
CA LYS A 10 17.13 -19.51 8.26
C LYS A 10 16.97 -18.03 8.57
N ASN A 11 17.57 -17.15 7.78
CA ASN A 11 17.55 -15.72 8.04
C ASN A 11 16.19 -15.14 7.64
N PHE A 12 15.31 -15.01 8.62
CA PHE A 12 13.96 -14.46 8.45
C PHE A 12 13.96 -13.09 7.77
N ALA A 13 14.89 -12.20 8.13
CA ALA A 13 14.96 -10.87 7.52
C ALA A 13 15.29 -10.95 6.03
N LEU A 14 16.21 -11.83 5.64
CA LEU A 14 16.57 -12.05 4.24
C LEU A 14 15.40 -12.64 3.45
N SER A 15 14.69 -13.60 4.03
CA SER A 15 13.48 -14.19 3.44
C SER A 15 12.40 -13.13 3.16
N GLN A 16 12.16 -12.22 4.12
CA GLN A 16 11.22 -11.12 3.94
C GLN A 16 11.63 -10.18 2.80
N CYS A 17 12.92 -9.87 2.68
CA CYS A 17 13.45 -9.06 1.57
C CYS A 17 13.24 -9.75 0.21
N HIS A 18 13.57 -11.05 0.10
CA HIS A 18 13.32 -11.81 -1.12
C HIS A 18 11.85 -11.85 -1.51
N HIS A 19 10.96 -12.01 -0.51
CA HIS A 19 9.53 -11.98 -0.75
C HIS A 19 9.05 -10.60 -1.24
N ALA A 20 9.55 -9.51 -0.66
CA ALA A 20 9.24 -8.16 -1.11
C ALA A 20 9.67 -7.91 -2.57
N ILE A 21 10.87 -8.35 -2.94
CA ILE A 21 11.38 -8.27 -4.32
C ILE A 21 10.49 -9.06 -5.28
N ALA A 22 10.15 -10.31 -4.94
CA ALA A 22 9.30 -11.15 -5.80
C ALA A 22 7.90 -10.53 -6.03
N ARG A 23 7.31 -9.90 -5.01
CA ARG A 23 6.02 -9.19 -5.14
C ARG A 23 6.14 -7.95 -6.02
N MET A 24 7.25 -7.21 -5.91
CA MET A 24 7.55 -6.08 -6.78
C MET A 24 7.71 -6.52 -8.25
N ASP A 25 8.47 -7.58 -8.52
CA ASP A 25 8.66 -8.12 -9.87
C ASP A 25 7.33 -8.56 -10.50
N PHE A 26 6.49 -9.23 -9.71
CA PHE A 26 5.13 -9.58 -10.13
C PHE A 26 4.32 -8.33 -10.50
N ALA A 27 4.35 -7.29 -9.66
CA ALA A 27 3.63 -6.05 -9.89
C ALA A 27 4.09 -5.32 -11.16
N LEU A 28 5.40 -5.30 -11.42
CA LEU A 28 6.00 -4.66 -12.60
C LEU A 28 5.73 -5.41 -13.92
N SER A 29 5.29 -6.66 -13.85
CA SER A 29 5.05 -7.50 -15.04
C SER A 29 3.85 -7.02 -15.88
N SER A 30 2.86 -6.37 -15.27
CA SER A 30 1.73 -5.77 -15.99
C SER A 30 0.93 -4.82 -15.10
N TYR A 31 0.20 -3.89 -15.72
CA TYR A 31 -0.72 -3.02 -14.98
C TYR A 31 -1.81 -3.80 -14.22
N GLY A 32 -2.23 -4.96 -14.75
CA GLY A 32 -3.18 -5.85 -14.07
C GLY A 32 -2.62 -6.38 -12.74
N ASN A 33 -1.38 -6.85 -12.76
CA ASN A 33 -0.68 -7.34 -11.56
C ASN A 33 -0.38 -6.21 -10.58
N PHE A 34 0.02 -5.04 -11.09
CA PHE A 34 0.20 -3.84 -10.28
C PHE A 34 -1.07 -3.50 -9.48
N LYS A 35 -2.26 -3.51 -10.10
CA LYS A 35 -3.51 -3.29 -9.36
C LYS A 35 -3.77 -4.34 -8.27
N GLN A 36 -3.48 -5.61 -8.55
CA GLN A 36 -3.63 -6.68 -7.55
C GLN A 36 -2.67 -6.46 -6.37
N TYR A 37 -1.44 -6.08 -6.68
CA TYR A 37 -0.43 -5.72 -5.68
C TYR A 37 -0.90 -4.55 -4.80
N ILE A 38 -1.34 -3.43 -5.40
CA ILE A 38 -1.87 -2.27 -4.66
C ILE A 38 -3.06 -2.65 -3.77
N ARG A 39 -3.99 -3.45 -4.28
CA ARG A 39 -5.13 -3.91 -3.48
C ARG A 39 -4.67 -4.73 -2.27
N SER A 40 -3.71 -5.63 -2.46
CA SER A 40 -3.13 -6.42 -1.38
C SER A 40 -2.44 -5.56 -0.32
N GLU A 41 -1.72 -4.50 -0.71
CA GLU A 41 -1.09 -3.58 0.25
C GLU A 41 -2.12 -2.75 1.02
N LEU A 42 -3.17 -2.28 0.33
CA LEU A 42 -4.27 -1.53 0.97
C LEU A 42 -5.04 -2.40 1.96
N ASP A 43 -5.35 -3.65 1.60
CA ASP A 43 -6.02 -4.61 2.49
C ASP A 43 -5.17 -4.87 3.75
N TYR A 44 -3.84 -4.99 3.59
CA TYR A 44 -2.92 -5.11 4.71
C TYR A 44 -2.90 -3.86 5.61
N ALA A 45 -2.86 -2.66 5.02
CA ALA A 45 -2.88 -1.41 5.76
C ALA A 45 -4.20 -1.21 6.53
N ILE A 46 -5.34 -1.57 5.93
CA ILE A 46 -6.64 -1.60 6.62
C ILE A 46 -6.60 -2.58 7.79
N GLN A 47 -6.13 -3.81 7.57
CA GLN A 47 -6.05 -4.82 8.63
C GLN A 47 -5.20 -4.32 9.82
N LYS A 48 -4.10 -3.61 9.54
CA LYS A 48 -3.27 -2.98 10.59
C LYS A 48 -4.01 -1.89 11.35
N LEU A 49 -4.78 -1.05 10.65
CA LEU A 49 -5.61 -0.03 11.27
C LEU A 49 -6.69 -0.67 12.17
N GLU A 50 -7.40 -1.68 11.68
CA GLU A 50 -8.44 -2.41 12.41
C GLU A 50 -7.90 -3.10 13.66
N GLN A 51 -6.75 -3.77 13.56
CA GLN A 51 -6.09 -4.44 14.70
C GLN A 51 -5.70 -3.48 15.83
N ASN A 52 -5.40 -2.24 15.50
CA ASN A 52 -5.04 -1.19 16.47
C ASN A 52 -6.22 -0.27 16.79
N GLY A 53 -7.40 -0.61 16.29
CA GLY A 53 -8.56 0.25 16.32
C GLY A 53 -9.00 0.64 17.72
N ASN A 54 -8.91 -0.28 18.68
CA ASN A 54 -9.17 -0.03 20.09
C ASN A 54 -8.23 1.01 20.75
N ARG A 55 -7.15 1.43 20.09
CA ARG A 55 -6.20 2.46 20.57
C ARG A 55 -6.22 3.75 19.74
N ILE A 56 -6.95 3.75 18.63
CA ILE A 56 -7.07 4.91 17.75
C ILE A 56 -8.43 5.54 18.00
N ASN A 57 -8.45 6.81 18.39
CA ASN A 57 -9.72 7.52 18.58
C ASN A 57 -10.35 7.78 17.19
N PHE A 58 -11.55 7.26 16.92
CA PHE A 58 -12.12 7.16 15.56
C PHE A 58 -12.78 8.42 15.01
N ASP A 59 -12.56 9.55 15.67
CA ASP A 59 -12.93 10.88 15.18
C ASP A 59 -11.97 11.43 14.12
N LEU A 60 -11.04 10.60 13.61
CA LEU A 60 -10.17 10.96 12.50
C LEU A 60 -10.98 11.26 11.22
N THR A 61 -10.55 12.29 10.50
CA THR A 61 -11.10 12.66 9.19
C THR A 61 -10.70 11.63 8.12
N GLU A 62 -11.36 11.67 6.96
CA GLU A 62 -11.02 10.84 5.79
C GLU A 62 -9.56 11.03 5.37
N ASP A 63 -9.07 12.27 5.31
CA ASP A 63 -7.67 12.59 4.97
C ASP A 63 -6.68 12.01 5.99
N GLN A 64 -7.00 12.11 7.28
CA GLN A 64 -6.14 11.58 8.35
C GLN A 64 -6.03 10.06 8.29
N LEU A 65 -7.15 9.37 8.02
CA LEU A 65 -7.16 7.93 7.81
C LEU A 65 -6.39 7.55 6.54
N THR A 66 -6.52 8.34 5.48
CA THR A 66 -5.77 8.15 4.23
C THR A 66 -4.27 8.27 4.46
N LEU A 67 -3.80 9.30 5.16
CA LEU A 67 -2.38 9.46 5.51
C LEU A 67 -1.84 8.27 6.32
N PHE A 68 -2.61 7.74 7.26
CA PHE A 68 -2.23 6.55 8.02
C PHE A 68 -2.03 5.33 7.11
N LEU A 69 -2.94 5.11 6.17
CA LEU A 69 -2.82 4.02 5.20
C LEU A 69 -1.59 4.18 4.31
N LEU A 70 -1.35 5.40 3.81
CA LEU A 70 -0.20 5.69 2.94
C LEU A 70 1.13 5.44 3.64
N SER A 71 1.24 5.73 4.95
CA SER A 71 2.45 5.41 5.71
C SER A 71 2.77 3.92 5.81
N ASN A 72 1.76 3.05 5.62
CA ASN A 72 1.94 1.60 5.58
C ASN A 72 2.19 1.08 4.15
N LEU A 73 1.91 1.90 3.13
CA LEU A 73 2.14 1.57 1.72
C LEU A 73 3.50 2.07 1.21
N GLU A 74 3.95 3.25 1.61
CA GLU A 74 5.22 3.83 1.13
C GLU A 74 6.39 2.89 1.44
N ASN A 75 7.14 2.50 0.41
CA ASN A 75 8.32 1.66 0.57
C ASN A 75 9.45 2.11 -0.37
N ARG A 76 10.32 2.94 0.20
CA ARG A 76 11.48 3.53 -0.49
C ARG A 76 12.46 2.51 -1.06
N TYR A 77 12.54 1.31 -0.49
CA TYR A 77 13.56 0.32 -0.89
C TYR A 77 13.17 -0.45 -2.15
N ILE A 78 11.87 -0.55 -2.43
CA ILE A 78 11.33 -1.18 -3.64
C ILE A 78 10.76 -0.15 -4.63
N GLY A 79 10.96 1.14 -4.37
CA GLY A 79 10.48 2.23 -5.25
C GLY A 79 8.96 2.39 -5.29
N LEU A 80 8.25 1.93 -4.26
CA LEU A 80 6.81 2.11 -4.12
C LEU A 80 6.54 3.45 -3.45
N HIS A 81 5.96 4.38 -4.20
CA HIS A 81 5.64 5.72 -3.74
C HIS A 81 4.13 5.91 -3.62
N ALA A 82 3.66 6.32 -2.46
CA ALA A 82 2.26 6.55 -2.12
C ALA A 82 2.09 7.96 -1.57
N SER A 83 1.14 8.72 -2.11
CA SER A 83 0.94 10.13 -1.78
C SER A 83 -0.54 10.46 -1.67
N HIS A 84 -0.86 11.36 -0.74
CA HIS A 84 -2.17 11.98 -0.61
C HIS A 84 -2.17 13.24 -1.48
N GLU A 85 -3.16 13.38 -2.36
CA GLU A 85 -3.29 14.45 -3.34
C GLU A 85 -2.06 14.74 -4.21
N VAL A 86 -2.18 14.46 -5.50
CA VAL A 86 -1.38 15.16 -6.51
C VAL A 86 -2.35 15.89 -7.41
N ASN A 87 -2.33 17.22 -7.38
CA ASN A 87 -3.15 18.10 -8.22
C ASN A 87 -2.93 17.81 -9.72
N GLN A 88 -3.57 16.77 -10.25
CA GLN A 88 -3.58 16.42 -11.67
C GLN A 88 -5.03 16.29 -12.15
N ARG A 89 -5.67 17.45 -12.37
CA ARG A 89 -6.95 17.58 -13.10
C ARG A 89 -8.17 16.88 -12.46
N GLY A 90 -8.10 16.58 -11.17
CA GLY A 90 -9.18 16.07 -10.31
C GLY A 90 -8.61 15.73 -8.93
N HIS A 91 -9.38 15.94 -7.86
CA HIS A 91 -8.98 15.49 -6.51
C HIS A 91 -9.02 13.96 -6.50
N CYS A 92 -7.90 13.33 -6.19
CA CYS A 92 -7.84 11.92 -5.85
C CYS A 92 -7.15 11.80 -4.49
N ASP A 93 -7.75 11.04 -3.59
CA ASP A 93 -7.26 10.92 -2.22
C ASP A 93 -5.91 10.18 -2.17
N ILE A 94 -5.68 9.25 -3.10
CA ILE A 94 -4.50 8.39 -3.12
C ILE A 94 -3.91 8.32 -4.52
N THR A 95 -2.60 8.57 -4.63
CA THR A 95 -1.80 8.25 -5.80
C THR A 95 -0.67 7.31 -5.41
N VAL A 96 -0.58 6.15 -6.08
CA VAL A 96 0.52 5.18 -5.91
C VAL A 96 1.28 4.98 -7.21
N LYS A 97 2.62 4.98 -7.13
CA LYS A 97 3.52 4.82 -8.26
C LYS A 97 4.51 3.69 -7.98
N LEU A 98 4.76 2.86 -8.98
CA LEU A 98 5.79 1.82 -8.96
C LEU A 98 6.32 1.61 -10.38
N GLY A 99 7.62 1.87 -10.58
CA GLY A 99 8.22 1.85 -11.92
C GLY A 99 7.48 2.81 -12.88
N GLY A 100 7.02 2.28 -14.02
CA GLY A 100 6.25 3.03 -15.01
C GLY A 100 4.74 3.09 -14.76
N PHE A 101 4.22 2.49 -13.68
CA PHE A 101 2.79 2.43 -13.41
C PHE A 101 2.34 3.47 -12.38
N VAL A 102 1.12 3.98 -12.60
CA VAL A 102 0.43 4.91 -11.70
C VAL A 102 -0.98 4.40 -11.42
N TRP A 103 -1.37 4.40 -10.15
CA TRP A 103 -2.71 4.06 -9.70
C TRP A 103 -3.29 5.23 -8.88
N HIS A 104 -4.54 5.56 -9.16
CA HIS A 104 -5.31 6.56 -8.42
C HIS A 104 -6.48 5.89 -7.72
N GLY A 105 -6.71 6.28 -6.48
CA GLY A 105 -7.77 5.77 -5.63
C GLY A 105 -8.48 6.88 -4.87
N GLU A 106 -9.76 6.66 -4.62
CA GLU A 106 -10.57 7.48 -3.74
C GLU A 106 -10.78 6.72 -2.43
N ALA A 107 -10.52 7.36 -1.30
CA ALA A 107 -10.82 6.86 0.02
C ALA A 107 -12.22 7.29 0.42
N LYS A 108 -13.00 6.41 1.06
CA LYS A 108 -14.31 6.77 1.60
C LYS A 108 -14.49 6.18 3.00
N LYS A 109 -14.79 7.03 3.97
CA LYS A 109 -15.16 6.63 5.35
C LYS A 109 -16.65 6.28 5.40
N HIS A 110 -16.97 5.06 5.84
CA HIS A 110 -18.37 4.68 6.12
C HIS A 110 -18.82 5.23 7.47
N THR A 111 -20.05 5.73 7.56
CA THR A 111 -20.63 6.32 8.79
C THR A 111 -20.99 5.30 9.87
N SER A 112 -21.04 4.00 9.53
CA SER A 112 -21.50 2.93 10.44
C SER A 112 -20.38 2.06 11.04
N GLY A 113 -19.10 2.40 10.85
CA GLY A 113 -17.98 1.64 11.42
C GLY A 113 -16.61 1.94 10.80
N ILE A 114 -15.59 1.17 11.18
CA ILE A 114 -14.22 1.23 10.64
C ILE A 114 -14.17 0.49 9.29
N GLN A 115 -15.00 0.89 8.34
CA GLN A 115 -14.95 0.31 7.01
C GLN A 115 -14.51 1.41 6.05
N LEU A 116 -13.31 1.26 5.50
CA LEU A 116 -12.83 2.07 4.40
C LEU A 116 -13.08 1.29 3.12
N SER A 117 -13.78 1.90 2.17
CA SER A 117 -13.95 1.32 0.84
C SER A 117 -13.23 2.19 -0.18
N PHE A 118 -12.41 1.56 -1.01
CA PHE A 118 -11.77 2.27 -2.12
C PHE A 118 -12.57 2.07 -3.38
N GLN A 119 -13.01 3.18 -3.98
CA GLN A 119 -13.56 3.16 -5.33
C GLN A 119 -12.50 3.68 -6.31
N ARG A 120 -12.38 2.98 -7.42
CA ARG A 120 -11.50 3.36 -8.53
C ARG A 120 -12.08 4.59 -9.21
N ILE A 121 -11.30 5.66 -9.34
CA ILE A 121 -11.51 6.66 -10.38
C ILE A 121 -10.66 6.24 -11.58
N LEU A 122 -11.31 5.78 -12.66
CA LEU A 122 -10.72 5.58 -13.98
C LEU A 122 -10.17 6.92 -14.48
N THR A 123 -8.93 7.01 -14.99
CA THR A 123 -8.65 7.02 -16.45
C THR A 123 -7.12 6.90 -16.69
N VAL A 124 -6.64 5.93 -17.48
CA VAL A 124 -6.42 5.85 -18.95
C VAL A 124 -5.15 6.58 -19.42
N ASN A 125 -4.20 5.76 -19.91
CA ASN A 125 -3.00 6.01 -20.75
C ASN A 125 -2.15 7.25 -20.49
#